data_AF-A0A812K1Z4-F1
#
_entry.id   AF-A0A812K1Z4-F1
#
_cell.length_a   1.000
_cell.length_b   1.000
_cell.length_c   1.000
_cell.angle_alpha   90.00
_cell.angle_beta   90.00
_cell.angle_gamma   90.00
#
_symmetry.space_group_name_H-M   'P 1'
#
loop_
_entity.id
_entity.type
_entity.pdbx_description
1 polymer ?
#
loop_
_entity_poly.entity_id
_entity_poly.type
_entity_poly.pdbx_seq_one_letter_code
_entity_poly.pdbx_strand_id
1 'polypeptide(L)'
;MRSRWLLWVAWPCYCREFLQSDLGDVSPLPKLPPLPKSPPLPLVSHHRLVVHNGCDKEDVWIGHMAGTTTGPDPQNVKIPPGGSYNFTTPDGQTSTRYWPKFGCDADGNKCVIGDSGGPQQICRSDGCSPPVDTKFEATFGVSGLPCSPLEGMREGCDWVDISLVDGYTVPFKFEIHGSCWDADGHLMNASAKSVDCSRLSVDDCPKDETFHTFDSAGNATVDLQVRHPAASTAAGCYSPCSKLTLNQWASFSTTQYNMDVFSREYCCPTPPVSPAACRAGSVKWSKYVGAIHHMCPGVYGYSYDDGMGLVTCQATSTYFFTVGCPSSGTAASAQVPKANSTKRHQIHDLPRAHVEKTIRQRQRLSATKKPSSSEEKLPEERTNLSEPEKLPELPVEKKKKSSETSSEEKALEQGLSQQKLPELPDKEAYLQKLKDMMLKKLKKRKLWETVPELLQ
;
A
#
# COMPACT_ATOMS: atom_id res chain seq x y z
N MET A 1 41.23 19.63 -60.06
CA MET A 1 41.28 20.92 -60.80
C MET A 1 40.68 21.98 -59.89
N ARG A 2 41.54 22.81 -59.28
CA ARG A 2 41.69 24.27 -59.53
C ARG A 2 40.44 25.07 -59.15
N SER A 3 40.46 26.15 -58.37
CA SER A 3 41.55 27.01 -57.88
C SER A 3 40.97 28.10 -56.96
N ARG A 4 41.78 28.54 -55.97
CA ARG A 4 42.02 29.92 -55.45
C ARG A 4 40.81 30.69 -54.88
N TRP A 5 40.92 31.43 -53.76
CA TRP A 5 41.84 32.53 -53.40
C TRP A 5 41.87 32.66 -51.84
N LEU A 6 43.02 32.70 -51.14
CA LEU A 6 43.88 33.87 -50.81
C LEU A 6 43.17 34.86 -49.84
N LEU A 7 43.66 35.36 -48.70
CA LEU A 7 45.00 35.51 -48.09
C LEU A 7 44.88 35.82 -46.56
N TRP A 8 45.83 35.28 -45.78
CA TRP A 8 46.66 35.93 -44.73
C TRP A 8 46.00 36.27 -43.38
N VAL A 9 46.62 35.99 -42.22
CA VAL A 9 48.02 36.22 -41.82
C VAL A 9 48.58 35.08 -40.93
N ALA A 10 49.86 34.75 -41.16
CA ALA A 10 50.71 33.79 -40.44
C ALA A 10 51.52 34.51 -39.32
N TRP A 11 52.26 33.95 -38.35
CA TRP A 11 53.00 32.68 -38.20
C TRP A 11 53.61 32.61 -36.75
N PRO A 12 54.48 31.65 -36.34
CA PRO A 12 54.39 30.95 -35.04
C PRO A 12 55.73 30.92 -34.24
N CYS A 13 55.85 29.92 -33.34
CA CYS A 13 57.06 29.24 -32.83
C CYS A 13 57.61 29.60 -31.43
N TYR A 14 57.18 28.80 -30.45
CA TYR A 14 57.94 27.84 -29.61
C TYR A 14 59.37 28.14 -29.10
N CYS A 15 59.48 27.94 -27.76
CA CYS A 15 60.60 27.49 -26.92
C CYS A 15 61.80 28.42 -26.63
N ARG A 16 62.04 28.74 -25.34
CA ARG A 16 62.84 27.89 -24.42
C ARG A 16 62.80 28.40 -22.97
N GLU A 17 62.94 27.45 -22.05
CA GLU A 17 63.07 27.56 -20.59
C GLU A 17 64.21 28.50 -20.15
N PHE A 18 64.01 29.30 -19.09
CA PHE A 18 64.72 29.24 -17.80
C PHE A 18 64.46 30.51 -16.96
N LEU A 19 64.39 30.30 -15.63
CA LEU A 19 64.50 31.28 -14.52
C LEU A 19 63.24 31.99 -14.03
N GLN A 20 62.62 31.24 -13.13
CA GLN A 20 61.89 31.61 -11.93
C GLN A 20 62.56 32.72 -11.10
N SER A 21 61.87 33.84 -10.92
CA SER A 21 61.82 34.62 -9.67
C SER A 21 60.67 35.63 -9.74
N ASP A 22 60.01 35.83 -8.60
CA ASP A 22 59.11 36.94 -8.28
C ASP A 22 57.61 36.80 -8.59
N LEU A 23 56.98 35.77 -8.04
CA LEU A 23 55.61 35.91 -7.54
C LEU A 23 55.55 35.44 -6.09
N GLY A 24 55.28 36.40 -5.20
CA GLY A 24 55.07 36.18 -3.78
C GLY A 24 53.96 35.15 -3.53
N ASP A 25 54.21 34.32 -2.54
CA ASP A 25 53.36 33.26 -2.02
C ASP A 25 52.00 33.83 -1.58
N VAL A 26 50.95 33.67 -2.41
CA VAL A 26 49.57 33.89 -1.98
C VAL A 26 49.07 32.57 -1.43
N SER A 27 49.25 32.38 -0.13
CA SER A 27 48.74 31.20 0.57
C SER A 27 47.22 31.08 0.35
N PRO A 28 46.69 29.89 0.06
CA PRO A 28 45.25 29.69 -0.04
C PRO A 28 44.59 30.01 1.31
N LEU A 29 43.51 30.80 1.28
CA LEU A 29 42.66 31.04 2.45
C LEU A 29 42.31 29.70 3.12
N PRO A 30 42.46 29.59 4.45
CA PRO A 30 42.12 28.36 5.17
C PRO A 30 40.65 28.03 4.92
N LYS A 31 40.39 26.78 4.50
CA LYS A 31 39.02 26.26 4.38
C LYS A 31 38.33 26.44 5.72
N LEU A 32 37.24 27.20 5.73
CA LEU A 32 36.39 27.33 6.91
C LEU A 32 36.03 25.92 7.39
N PRO A 33 36.14 25.63 8.70
CA PRO A 33 35.68 24.36 9.23
C PRO A 33 34.19 24.20 8.89
N PRO A 34 33.73 22.97 8.58
CA PRO A 34 32.32 22.72 8.38
C PRO A 34 31.56 23.24 9.60
N LEU A 35 30.47 23.97 9.37
CA LEU A 35 29.57 24.44 10.42
C LEU A 35 29.26 23.25 11.34
N PRO A 36 29.34 23.43 12.67
CA PRO A 36 28.93 22.38 13.59
C PRO A 36 27.51 21.97 13.24
N LYS A 37 27.28 20.67 13.02
CA LYS A 37 25.95 20.12 12.79
C LYS A 37 25.08 20.61 13.95
N SER A 38 24.06 21.41 13.65
CA SER A 38 23.10 21.83 14.66
C SER A 38 22.58 20.60 15.39
N PRO A 39 22.34 20.68 16.72
CA PRO A 39 21.66 19.62 17.42
C PRO A 39 20.34 19.34 16.68
N PRO A 40 19.96 18.06 16.48
CA PRO A 40 18.65 17.76 15.90
C PRO A 40 17.60 18.50 16.74
N LEU A 41 16.76 19.29 16.08
CA LEU A 41 15.62 19.95 16.73
C LEU A 41 14.83 18.87 17.47
N PRO A 42 14.38 19.13 18.70
CA PRO A 42 13.54 18.17 19.41
C PRO A 42 12.30 17.90 18.55
N LEU A 43 12.04 16.63 18.23
CA LEU A 43 10.85 16.25 17.47
C LEU A 43 9.62 16.61 18.32
N VAL A 44 8.86 17.59 17.86
CA VAL A 44 7.66 18.06 18.54
C VAL A 44 6.47 17.26 18.03
N SER A 45 5.56 16.93 18.94
CA SER A 45 4.28 16.34 18.58
C SER A 45 3.28 17.43 18.22
N HIS A 46 2.71 17.36 17.03
CA HIS A 46 1.71 18.31 16.53
C HIS A 46 0.34 17.64 16.36
N HIS A 47 -0.66 18.43 15.96
CA HIS A 47 -2.01 17.97 15.71
C HIS A 47 -2.53 18.57 14.39
N ARG A 48 -2.01 18.05 13.27
CA ARG A 48 -2.26 18.60 11.92
C ARG A 48 -3.48 18.01 11.24
N LEU A 49 -3.98 16.84 11.66
CA LEU A 49 -5.12 16.17 11.04
C LEU A 49 -6.33 16.18 11.97
N VAL A 50 -7.39 16.85 11.54
CA VAL A 50 -8.70 16.81 12.19
C VAL A 50 -9.63 15.95 11.34
N VAL A 51 -10.15 14.88 11.93
CA VAL A 51 -11.18 14.04 11.29
C VAL A 51 -12.54 14.38 11.89
N HIS A 52 -13.50 14.73 11.05
CA HIS A 52 -14.87 15.05 11.45
C HIS A 52 -15.83 13.95 11.00
N ASN A 53 -16.73 13.54 11.88
CA ASN A 53 -17.83 12.65 11.54
C ASN A 53 -19.01 13.48 11.01
N GLY A 54 -19.19 13.47 9.68
CA GLY A 54 -20.29 14.14 8.99
C GLY A 54 -21.64 13.43 9.10
N CYS A 55 -21.75 12.34 9.85
CA CYS A 55 -22.99 11.61 10.03
C CYS A 55 -23.83 12.09 11.21
N ASP A 56 -25.15 12.04 11.02
CA ASP A 56 -26.14 12.44 12.02
C ASP A 56 -26.44 11.33 13.05
N LYS A 57 -26.16 10.07 12.70
CA LYS A 57 -26.63 8.90 13.48
C LYS A 57 -25.58 7.85 13.76
N GLU A 58 -24.61 7.69 12.88
CA GLU A 58 -23.63 6.60 12.96
C GLU A 58 -22.33 7.08 13.59
N ASP A 59 -21.79 6.27 14.48
CA ASP A 59 -20.40 6.45 14.94
C ASP A 59 -19.45 6.11 13.80
N VAL A 60 -18.45 6.96 13.58
CA VAL A 60 -17.33 6.67 12.69
C VAL A 60 -16.19 6.11 13.52
N TRP A 61 -15.60 5.01 13.07
CA TRP A 61 -14.37 4.48 13.65
C TRP A 61 -13.22 4.74 12.68
N ILE A 62 -12.11 5.30 13.16
CA ILE A 62 -10.94 5.55 12.31
C ILE A 62 -9.88 4.50 12.60
N GLY A 63 -9.62 3.66 11.60
CA GLY A 63 -8.41 2.85 11.55
C GLY A 63 -7.24 3.71 11.11
N HIS A 64 -6.07 3.52 11.70
CA HIS A 64 -4.85 4.19 11.25
C HIS A 64 -3.61 3.33 11.38
N MET A 65 -2.58 3.72 10.64
CA MET A 65 -1.24 3.13 10.74
C MET A 65 -0.19 4.18 10.42
N ALA A 66 1.03 3.92 10.88
CA ALA A 66 2.21 4.69 10.53
C ALA A 66 3.35 3.72 10.21
N GLY A 67 3.74 3.62 8.94
CA GLY A 67 4.57 2.51 8.49
C GLY A 67 3.85 1.17 8.69
N THR A 68 4.43 0.26 9.47
CA THR A 68 3.82 -1.06 9.78
C THR A 68 3.22 -1.14 11.18
N THR A 69 3.28 -0.06 11.96
CA THR A 69 2.78 -0.02 13.34
C THR A 69 1.51 0.81 13.44
N THR A 70 0.83 0.72 14.57
CA THR A 70 -0.16 1.72 14.96
C THR A 70 0.55 3.07 15.13
N GLY A 71 -0.09 4.17 14.73
CA GLY A 71 0.39 5.52 15.01
C GLY A 71 0.38 5.86 16.51
N PRO A 72 0.73 7.10 16.89
CA PRO A 72 0.81 7.50 18.30
C PRO A 72 -0.54 7.46 19.04
N ASP A 73 -1.66 7.62 18.33
CA ASP A 73 -3.00 7.49 18.90
C ASP A 73 -3.42 6.01 19.06
N PRO A 74 -4.35 5.68 19.98
CA PRO A 74 -4.95 4.36 20.05
C PRO A 74 -5.54 3.93 18.70
N GLN A 75 -5.47 2.63 18.40
CA GLN A 75 -6.12 2.09 17.21
C GLN A 75 -7.66 2.16 17.36
N ASN A 76 -8.37 2.27 16.24
CA ASN A 76 -9.83 2.34 16.18
C ASN A 76 -10.38 3.52 17.00
N VAL A 77 -10.03 4.75 16.62
CA VAL A 77 -10.56 5.95 17.29
C VAL A 77 -12.04 6.11 16.95
N LYS A 78 -12.90 6.13 17.97
CA LYS A 78 -14.34 6.37 17.82
C LYS A 78 -14.66 7.86 17.78
N ILE A 79 -15.41 8.29 16.76
CA ILE A 79 -15.90 9.66 16.61
C ILE A 79 -17.44 9.62 16.57
N PRO A 80 -18.13 10.12 17.62
CA PRO A 80 -19.60 10.19 17.65
C PRO A 80 -20.18 11.05 16.51
N PRO A 81 -21.48 10.89 16.19
CA PRO A 81 -22.17 11.74 15.22
C PRO A 81 -21.92 13.23 15.42
N GLY A 82 -21.52 13.94 14.35
CA GLY A 82 -21.16 15.37 14.38
C GLY A 82 -19.91 15.73 15.21
N GLY A 83 -19.20 14.73 15.73
CA GLY A 83 -17.99 14.92 16.51
C GLY A 83 -16.74 15.05 15.64
N SER A 84 -15.62 15.40 16.27
CA SER A 84 -14.29 15.42 15.64
C SER A 84 -13.23 14.82 16.55
N TYR A 85 -12.16 14.33 15.94
CA TYR A 85 -10.94 13.93 16.64
C TYR A 85 -9.72 14.58 15.99
N ASN A 86 -8.77 15.01 16.81
CA ASN A 86 -7.54 15.64 16.36
C ASN A 86 -6.36 14.71 16.55
N PHE A 87 -5.89 14.10 15.46
CA PHE A 87 -4.84 13.09 15.51
C PHE A 87 -3.49 13.69 15.84
N THR A 88 -2.70 12.93 16.59
CA THR A 88 -1.34 13.26 16.92
C THR A 88 -0.46 12.98 15.70
N THR A 89 0.22 14.02 15.21
CA THR A 89 1.07 14.00 14.01
C THR A 89 2.49 14.45 14.35
N PRO A 90 3.34 13.57 14.92
CA PRO A 90 4.72 13.92 15.26
C PRO A 90 5.52 14.34 14.03
N ASP A 91 6.48 15.23 14.24
CA ASP A 91 7.43 15.61 13.21
C ASP A 91 8.20 14.41 12.66
N GLY A 92 8.37 14.36 11.33
CA GLY A 92 9.05 13.27 10.64
C GLY A 92 8.26 11.96 10.57
N GLN A 93 7.01 11.92 11.04
CA GLN A 93 6.19 10.71 10.96
C GLN A 93 5.85 10.38 9.50
N THR A 94 6.26 9.21 9.01
CA THR A 94 6.10 8.84 7.61
C THR A 94 5.06 7.74 7.40
N SER A 95 4.62 7.57 6.14
CA SER A 95 3.78 6.46 5.69
C SER A 95 2.52 6.27 6.53
N THR A 96 1.87 7.39 6.89
CA THR A 96 0.64 7.35 7.67
C THR A 96 -0.57 7.18 6.78
N ARG A 97 -1.57 6.46 7.30
CA ARG A 97 -2.85 6.24 6.63
C ARG A 97 -3.96 6.29 7.65
N TYR A 98 -5.08 6.91 7.29
CA TYR A 98 -6.27 7.02 8.14
C TYR A 98 -7.49 6.72 7.27
N TRP A 99 -8.33 5.80 7.72
CA TRP A 99 -9.52 5.40 6.97
C TRP A 99 -10.72 5.16 7.89
N PRO A 100 -11.93 5.49 7.43
CA PRO A 100 -13.15 5.32 8.20
C PRO A 100 -13.69 3.89 8.11
N LYS A 101 -14.33 3.47 9.19
CA LYS A 101 -14.93 2.15 9.37
C LYS A 101 -16.31 2.29 10.00
N PHE A 102 -17.22 1.42 9.56
CA PHE A 102 -18.64 1.47 9.96
C PHE A 102 -19.18 0.08 10.27
N GLY A 103 -20.24 0.03 11.09
CA GLY A 103 -20.86 -1.23 11.51
C GLY A 103 -19.92 -2.10 12.36
N CYS A 104 -19.04 -1.49 13.14
CA CYS A 104 -18.08 -2.17 14.01
C CYS A 104 -18.70 -2.67 15.32
N ASP A 105 -17.98 -3.56 16.00
CA ASP A 105 -18.24 -3.89 17.39
C ASP A 105 -17.85 -2.75 18.36
N ALA A 106 -17.96 -3.00 19.67
CA ALA A 106 -17.71 -2.00 20.70
C ALA A 106 -16.26 -1.50 20.75
N ASP A 107 -15.32 -2.23 20.15
CA ASP A 107 -13.89 -1.91 20.13
C ASP A 107 -13.44 -1.39 18.75
N GLY A 108 -14.40 -1.12 17.86
CA GLY A 108 -14.12 -0.67 16.49
C GLY A 108 -13.53 -1.76 15.59
N ASN A 109 -13.71 -3.03 15.95
CA ASN A 109 -13.27 -4.20 15.17
C ASN A 109 -14.47 -4.86 14.48
N LYS A 110 -14.21 -5.89 13.67
CA LYS A 110 -15.23 -6.72 13.03
C LYS A 110 -16.24 -5.91 12.23
N CYS A 111 -15.75 -4.84 11.61
CA CYS A 111 -16.55 -3.85 10.92
C CYS A 111 -17.13 -4.40 9.63
N VAL A 112 -18.23 -3.79 9.22
CA VAL A 112 -18.92 -4.13 7.97
C VAL A 112 -18.30 -3.38 6.79
N ILE A 113 -17.81 -2.16 7.04
CA ILE A 113 -17.04 -1.35 6.09
C ILE A 113 -15.70 -1.01 6.75
N GLY A 114 -14.62 -1.11 5.97
CA GLY A 114 -13.29 -0.61 6.33
C GLY A 114 -12.45 -1.45 7.29
N ASP A 115 -12.83 -2.70 7.53
CA ASP A 115 -12.06 -3.63 8.37
C ASP A 115 -10.89 -4.29 7.60
N SER A 116 -10.05 -3.47 6.98
CA SER A 116 -9.06 -3.90 5.98
C SER A 116 -7.78 -4.50 6.56
N GLY A 117 -7.76 -4.82 7.87
CA GLY A 117 -6.67 -5.55 8.51
C GLY A 117 -5.42 -4.72 8.85
N GLY A 118 -5.61 -3.50 9.38
CA GLY A 118 -4.51 -2.68 9.89
C GLY A 118 -3.87 -3.22 11.18
N PRO A 119 -2.75 -2.63 11.65
CA PRO A 119 -2.08 -3.04 12.89
C PRO A 119 -3.06 -3.07 14.07
N GLN A 120 -3.07 -4.17 14.84
CA GLN A 120 -3.96 -4.40 16.00
C GLN A 120 -5.46 -4.46 15.67
N GLN A 121 -5.88 -4.46 14.41
CA GLN A 121 -7.29 -4.64 14.05
C GLN A 121 -7.65 -6.13 13.98
N ILE A 122 -8.85 -6.45 14.45
CA ILE A 122 -9.37 -7.81 14.45
C ILE A 122 -10.51 -7.89 13.45
N CYS A 123 -10.24 -8.59 12.35
CA CYS A 123 -11.24 -8.83 11.31
C CYS A 123 -12.28 -9.87 11.73
N ARG A 124 -13.37 -9.91 10.99
CA ARG A 124 -14.43 -10.91 11.13
C ARG A 124 -13.96 -12.31 10.72
N SER A 125 -14.77 -13.32 11.04
CA SER A 125 -14.48 -14.72 10.68
C SER A 125 -14.48 -14.99 9.17
N ASP A 126 -15.13 -14.14 8.39
CA ASP A 126 -15.14 -14.14 6.92
C ASP A 126 -13.93 -13.41 6.31
N GLY A 127 -12.95 -13.01 7.13
CA GLY A 127 -11.71 -12.35 6.71
C GLY A 127 -11.80 -10.83 6.73
N CYS A 128 -10.66 -10.16 6.52
CA CYS A 128 -10.58 -8.71 6.43
C CYS A 128 -11.17 -8.19 5.12
N SER A 129 -11.72 -6.97 5.15
CA SER A 129 -12.15 -6.30 3.91
C SER A 129 -10.96 -6.08 2.97
N PRO A 130 -11.20 -6.02 1.66
CA PRO A 130 -10.21 -5.51 0.74
C PRO A 130 -9.86 -4.06 1.11
N PRO A 131 -8.57 -3.65 1.06
CA PRO A 131 -8.13 -2.29 1.39
C PRO A 131 -8.48 -1.26 0.30
N VAL A 132 -9.76 -1.16 -0.04
CA VAL A 132 -10.33 -0.20 -1.01
C VAL A 132 -10.82 1.09 -0.34
N ASP A 133 -10.29 1.39 0.84
CA ASP A 133 -10.87 2.38 1.74
C ASP A 133 -10.71 3.81 1.21
N THR A 134 -11.74 4.64 1.39
CA THR A 134 -11.58 6.10 1.34
C THR A 134 -10.54 6.50 2.39
N LYS A 135 -9.37 6.99 1.99
CA LYS A 135 -8.20 7.05 2.88
C LYS A 135 -7.42 8.35 2.71
N PHE A 136 -7.10 8.98 3.84
CA PHE A 136 -6.13 10.07 3.92
C PHE A 136 -4.74 9.48 4.17
N GLU A 137 -3.77 9.82 3.34
CA GLU A 137 -2.37 9.40 3.47
C GLU A 137 -1.48 10.61 3.69
N ALA A 138 -0.48 10.47 4.56
CA ALA A 138 0.47 11.55 4.81
C ALA A 138 1.86 11.06 5.23
N THR A 139 2.87 11.84 4.82
CA THR A 139 4.19 11.87 5.45
C THR A 139 4.44 13.28 5.95
N PHE A 140 4.67 13.41 7.24
CA PHE A 140 4.75 14.68 7.93
C PHE A 140 6.20 15.17 8.03
N GLY A 141 6.45 16.39 7.59
CA GLY A 141 7.72 17.09 7.72
C GLY A 141 7.96 17.56 9.16
N VAL A 142 9.13 18.16 9.36
CA VAL A 142 9.55 18.75 10.64
C VAL A 142 9.21 20.23 10.66
N SER A 143 8.45 20.66 11.66
CA SER A 143 8.06 22.06 11.81
C SER A 143 9.28 22.97 12.02
N GLY A 144 9.30 24.11 11.33
CA GLY A 144 10.41 25.07 11.38
C GLY A 144 11.58 24.79 10.41
N LEU A 145 11.59 23.65 9.71
CA LEU A 145 12.52 23.40 8.61
C LEU A 145 11.97 23.98 7.29
N PRO A 146 12.84 24.30 6.31
CA PRO A 146 12.40 24.87 5.05
C PRO A 146 11.58 23.86 4.23
N CYS A 147 10.59 24.40 3.52
CA CYS A 147 9.78 23.65 2.55
C CYS A 147 9.67 24.44 1.25
N SER A 148 10.32 23.93 0.21
CA SER A 148 10.36 24.49 -1.14
C SER A 148 10.60 23.34 -2.12
N PRO A 149 9.53 22.68 -2.62
CA PRO A 149 9.65 21.46 -3.41
C PRO A 149 10.49 21.66 -4.68
N LEU A 150 10.34 22.81 -5.34
CA LEU A 150 11.06 23.19 -6.56
C LEU A 150 12.56 23.45 -6.31
N GLU A 151 12.92 23.89 -5.11
CA GLU A 151 14.32 24.13 -4.71
C GLU A 151 14.95 22.91 -4.03
N GLY A 152 14.22 21.79 -3.96
CA GLY A 152 14.67 20.55 -3.35
C GLY A 152 14.65 20.54 -1.82
N MET A 153 14.10 21.56 -1.16
CA MET A 153 13.96 21.61 0.30
C MET A 153 12.69 20.86 0.72
N ARG A 154 12.82 19.75 1.44
CA ARG A 154 11.72 18.80 1.69
C ARG A 154 11.52 18.47 3.17
N GLU A 155 12.47 18.81 4.00
CA GLU A 155 12.51 18.42 5.41
C GLU A 155 11.37 19.07 6.21
N GLY A 156 10.96 20.29 5.85
CA GLY A 156 9.79 20.97 6.42
C GLY A 156 8.50 20.75 5.66
N CYS A 157 8.47 19.82 4.70
CA CYS A 157 7.31 19.56 3.88
C CYS A 157 6.53 18.34 4.35
N ASP A 158 5.22 18.53 4.49
CA ASP A 158 4.25 17.45 4.51
C ASP A 158 3.93 17.01 3.09
N TRP A 159 3.76 15.72 2.89
CA TRP A 159 3.33 15.09 1.65
C TRP A 159 2.01 14.41 1.93
N VAL A 160 0.92 14.89 1.34
CA VAL A 160 -0.43 14.44 1.70
C VAL A 160 -1.25 14.14 0.46
N ASP A 161 -2.18 13.20 0.61
CA ASP A 161 -3.14 12.87 -0.42
C ASP A 161 -4.41 12.22 0.16
N ILE A 162 -5.50 12.26 -0.61
CA ILE A 162 -6.79 11.65 -0.27
C ILE A 162 -7.20 10.68 -1.38
N SER A 163 -6.70 9.45 -1.28
CA SER A 163 -6.62 8.50 -2.38
C SER A 163 -7.92 7.75 -2.66
N LEU A 164 -8.34 7.74 -3.93
CA LEU A 164 -9.28 6.76 -4.48
C LEU A 164 -8.61 5.78 -5.46
N VAL A 165 -7.28 5.71 -5.45
CA VAL A 165 -6.48 4.83 -6.31
C VAL A 165 -6.75 3.36 -5.99
N ASP A 166 -6.93 3.03 -4.70
CA ASP A 166 -7.22 1.67 -4.25
C ASP A 166 -8.72 1.33 -4.37
N GLY A 167 -9.59 2.31 -4.57
CA GLY A 167 -11.04 2.15 -4.47
C GLY A 167 -11.66 3.21 -3.57
N TYR A 168 -12.92 3.01 -3.19
CA TYR A 168 -13.56 3.83 -2.16
C TYR A 168 -14.60 3.07 -1.36
N THR A 169 -14.90 3.56 -0.16
CA THR A 169 -15.91 2.97 0.74
C THR A 169 -17.01 3.96 1.11
N VAL A 170 -16.67 5.23 1.34
CA VAL A 170 -17.61 6.26 1.81
C VAL A 170 -17.34 7.64 1.19
N PRO A 171 -18.37 8.50 1.08
CA PRO A 171 -18.20 9.89 0.70
C PRO A 171 -17.38 10.66 1.72
N PHE A 172 -16.82 11.78 1.29
CA PHE A 172 -16.02 12.64 2.16
C PHE A 172 -15.92 14.06 1.63
N LYS A 173 -15.41 14.95 2.47
CA LYS A 173 -14.89 16.26 2.08
C LYS A 173 -13.49 16.42 2.68
N PHE A 174 -12.56 16.93 1.88
CA PHE A 174 -11.19 17.16 2.31
C PHE A 174 -10.80 18.62 2.08
N GLU A 175 -10.20 19.24 3.10
CA GLU A 175 -9.82 20.65 3.08
C GLU A 175 -8.42 20.84 3.67
N ILE A 176 -7.63 21.68 3.02
CA ILE A 176 -6.26 22.00 3.44
C ILE A 176 -6.14 23.48 3.77
N HIS A 177 -5.69 23.77 4.99
CA HIS A 177 -5.39 25.11 5.44
C HIS A 177 -3.87 25.27 5.58
N GLY A 178 -3.29 26.22 4.84
CA GLY A 178 -1.84 26.44 4.83
C GLY A 178 -1.31 26.70 3.43
N SER A 179 0.02 26.73 3.30
CA SER A 179 0.70 26.90 2.01
C SER A 179 1.05 25.53 1.46
N CYS A 180 0.53 25.23 0.27
CA CYS A 180 0.73 23.95 -0.40
C CYS A 180 0.98 24.15 -1.89
N TRP A 181 1.67 23.17 -2.47
CA TRP A 181 2.05 23.07 -3.86
C TRP A 181 1.47 21.80 -4.46
N ASP A 182 1.07 21.88 -5.73
CA ASP A 182 0.64 20.73 -6.50
C ASP A 182 1.82 19.80 -6.86
N ALA A 183 1.53 18.70 -7.54
CA ALA A 183 2.54 17.71 -7.95
C ALA A 183 3.64 18.28 -8.87
N ASP A 184 3.35 19.39 -9.57
CA ASP A 184 4.30 20.09 -10.44
C ASP A 184 5.07 21.20 -9.70
N GLY A 185 4.75 21.44 -8.42
CA GLY A 185 5.39 22.43 -7.57
C GLY A 185 4.81 23.84 -7.68
N HIS A 186 3.62 24.02 -8.27
CA HIS A 186 2.95 25.31 -8.31
C HIS A 186 2.14 25.55 -7.04
N LEU A 187 2.16 26.79 -6.53
CA LEU A 187 1.40 27.15 -5.33
C LEU A 187 -0.11 26.99 -5.59
N MET A 188 -0.77 26.21 -4.74
CA MET A 188 -2.20 25.94 -4.84
C MET A 188 -3.03 27.16 -4.40
N ASN A 189 -4.03 27.50 -5.20
CA ASN A 189 -5.06 28.47 -4.83
C ASN A 189 -6.08 27.86 -3.83
N ALA A 190 -6.99 28.68 -3.31
CA ALA A 190 -7.97 28.23 -2.32
C ALA A 190 -8.91 27.12 -2.85
N SER A 191 -9.37 27.22 -4.10
CA SER A 191 -10.25 26.19 -4.69
C SER A 191 -9.56 24.85 -4.87
N ALA A 192 -8.26 24.82 -5.16
CA ALA A 192 -7.50 23.59 -5.32
C ALA A 192 -7.23 22.87 -3.98
N LYS A 193 -7.38 23.57 -2.84
CA LYS A 193 -7.16 23.03 -1.49
C LYS A 193 -8.40 22.40 -0.87
N SER A 194 -9.48 22.27 -1.65
CA SER A 194 -10.72 21.67 -1.18
C SER A 194 -11.26 20.73 -2.25
N VAL A 195 -11.64 19.53 -1.82
CA VAL A 195 -12.35 18.56 -2.66
C VAL A 195 -13.59 18.09 -1.90
N ASP A 196 -14.73 18.16 -2.57
CA ASP A 196 -16.02 17.74 -2.06
C ASP A 196 -16.48 16.48 -2.81
N CYS A 197 -16.27 15.33 -2.18
CA CYS A 197 -16.73 14.03 -2.63
C CYS A 197 -18.01 13.59 -1.90
N SER A 198 -18.85 14.52 -1.43
CA SER A 198 -20.10 14.20 -0.74
C SER A 198 -21.10 13.40 -1.58
N ARG A 199 -20.97 13.44 -2.92
CA ARG A 199 -21.79 12.67 -3.87
C ARG A 199 -21.25 11.27 -4.16
N LEU A 200 -20.07 10.91 -3.64
CA LEU A 200 -19.48 9.60 -3.85
C LEU A 200 -20.40 8.53 -3.24
N SER A 201 -20.82 7.56 -4.05
CA SER A 201 -21.76 6.51 -3.64
C SER A 201 -21.34 5.17 -4.20
N VAL A 202 -21.30 4.15 -3.36
CA VAL A 202 -20.99 2.78 -3.80
C VAL A 202 -22.08 2.16 -4.68
N ASP A 203 -23.26 2.80 -4.74
CA ASP A 203 -24.34 2.40 -5.64
C ASP A 203 -24.01 2.73 -7.10
N ASP A 204 -23.20 3.76 -7.32
CA ASP A 204 -22.68 4.21 -8.62
C ASP A 204 -21.36 3.50 -9.01
N CYS A 205 -20.95 2.49 -8.22
CA CYS A 205 -19.83 1.64 -8.56
C CYS A 205 -20.12 0.85 -9.85
N PRO A 206 -19.24 0.92 -10.88
CA PRO A 206 -19.47 0.23 -12.15
C PRO A 206 -19.62 -1.28 -11.97
N LYS A 207 -20.69 -1.83 -12.56
CA LYS A 207 -21.00 -3.27 -12.53
C LYS A 207 -20.54 -4.00 -13.78
N ASP A 208 -20.09 -3.24 -14.77
CA ASP A 208 -19.82 -3.70 -16.12
C ASP A 208 -18.48 -3.14 -16.66
N GLU A 209 -17.46 -3.05 -15.80
CA GLU A 209 -16.12 -2.58 -16.18
C GLU A 209 -15.49 -3.50 -17.22
N THR A 210 -14.92 -2.92 -18.27
CA THR A 210 -14.29 -3.66 -19.36
C THR A 210 -12.79 -3.59 -19.20
N PHE A 211 -12.13 -4.73 -19.08
CA PHE A 211 -10.68 -4.78 -19.17
C PHE A 211 -10.29 -5.39 -20.51
N HIS A 212 -9.45 -4.67 -21.27
CA HIS A 212 -8.93 -5.10 -22.58
C HIS A 212 -8.19 -6.46 -22.56
N THR A 213 -7.95 -7.00 -21.37
CA THR A 213 -7.14 -8.19 -21.12
C THR A 213 -7.99 -9.46 -20.95
N PHE A 214 -9.31 -9.34 -20.73
CA PHE A 214 -10.19 -10.49 -20.56
C PHE A 214 -10.67 -11.07 -21.88
N ASP A 215 -10.86 -10.23 -22.87
CA ASP A 215 -11.04 -10.64 -24.25
C ASP A 215 -10.50 -9.56 -25.18
N SER A 216 -9.79 -10.00 -26.23
CA SER A 216 -9.30 -9.08 -27.28
C SER A 216 -10.45 -8.37 -28.02
N ALA A 217 -11.69 -8.80 -27.78
CA ALA A 217 -12.92 -8.21 -28.29
C ALA A 217 -13.53 -7.14 -27.33
N GLY A 218 -13.15 -7.08 -26.05
CA GLY A 218 -13.67 -6.12 -25.07
C GLY A 218 -15.12 -6.37 -24.61
N ASN A 219 -15.66 -7.57 -24.78
CA ASN A 219 -17.05 -7.92 -24.45
C ASN A 219 -17.21 -8.47 -23.02
N ALA A 220 -16.14 -8.91 -22.37
CA ALA A 220 -16.19 -9.41 -21.00
C ALA A 220 -16.21 -8.25 -20.00
N THR A 221 -17.22 -8.23 -19.14
CA THR A 221 -17.41 -7.18 -18.14
C THR A 221 -17.25 -7.71 -16.71
N VAL A 222 -16.78 -6.86 -15.80
CA VAL A 222 -16.51 -7.19 -14.40
C VAL A 222 -17.27 -6.24 -13.47
N ASP A 223 -17.90 -6.79 -12.44
CA ASP A 223 -18.51 -6.02 -11.35
C ASP A 223 -17.42 -5.53 -10.38
N LEU A 224 -17.24 -4.21 -10.27
CA LEU A 224 -16.29 -3.59 -9.36
C LEU A 224 -16.82 -3.42 -7.93
N GLN A 225 -18.11 -3.69 -7.69
CA GLN A 225 -18.68 -3.56 -6.36
C GLN A 225 -18.05 -4.58 -5.39
N VAL A 226 -17.55 -4.09 -4.26
CA VAL A 226 -17.16 -4.95 -3.13
C VAL A 226 -18.43 -5.41 -2.45
N ARG A 227 -18.69 -6.72 -2.46
CA ARG A 227 -19.85 -7.31 -1.78
C ARG A 227 -19.40 -7.93 -0.47
N HIS A 228 -20.07 -7.56 0.62
CA HIS A 228 -19.80 -8.18 1.92
C HIS A 228 -20.24 -9.67 1.87
N PRO A 229 -19.37 -10.64 2.24
CA PRO A 229 -19.68 -12.07 2.12
C PRO A 229 -20.94 -12.50 2.87
N ALA A 230 -21.12 -12.00 4.10
CA ALA A 230 -22.28 -12.35 4.94
C ALA A 230 -23.54 -11.48 4.73
N ALA A 231 -23.44 -10.27 4.17
CA ALA A 231 -24.54 -9.29 4.19
C ALA A 231 -25.20 -9.07 2.82
N SER A 232 -24.65 -9.63 1.72
CA SER A 232 -25.11 -9.46 0.33
C SER A 232 -25.23 -8.00 -0.16
N THR A 233 -24.78 -7.04 0.65
CA THR A 233 -24.79 -5.60 0.43
C THR A 233 -23.42 -5.10 0.01
N ALA A 234 -23.40 -3.94 -0.65
CA ALA A 234 -22.16 -3.28 -1.05
C ALA A 234 -21.41 -2.78 0.19
N ALA A 235 -20.10 -3.03 0.24
CA ALA A 235 -19.19 -2.57 1.28
C ALA A 235 -18.17 -1.54 0.75
N GLY A 236 -18.08 -1.36 -0.57
CA GLY A 236 -17.12 -0.48 -1.23
C GLY A 236 -17.13 -0.67 -2.74
N CYS A 237 -16.19 -0.04 -3.41
CA CYS A 237 -15.95 -0.16 -4.85
C CYS A 237 -14.46 -0.37 -5.09
N TYR A 238 -14.11 -1.45 -5.79
CA TYR A 238 -12.75 -1.67 -6.24
C TYR A 238 -12.39 -0.64 -7.33
N SER A 239 -11.18 -0.09 -7.28
CA SER A 239 -10.58 0.45 -8.49
C SER A 239 -10.23 -0.69 -9.47
N PRO A 240 -10.03 -0.40 -10.77
CA PRO A 240 -9.56 -1.39 -11.73
C PRO A 240 -8.28 -2.11 -11.27
N CYS A 241 -7.32 -1.37 -10.70
CA CYS A 241 -6.10 -1.97 -10.15
C CYS A 241 -6.39 -2.93 -9.01
N SER A 242 -7.16 -2.48 -8.01
CA SER A 242 -7.47 -3.27 -6.84
C SER A 242 -8.29 -4.52 -7.17
N LYS A 243 -9.21 -4.42 -8.14
CA LYS A 243 -9.97 -5.58 -8.61
C LYS A 243 -9.08 -6.67 -9.22
N LEU A 244 -7.97 -6.28 -9.85
CA LEU A 244 -7.04 -7.22 -10.49
C LEU A 244 -5.99 -7.78 -9.51
N THR A 245 -5.70 -7.07 -8.42
CA THR A 245 -4.53 -7.37 -7.56
C THR A 245 -4.89 -7.87 -6.17
N LEU A 246 -6.04 -7.47 -5.63
CA LEU A 246 -6.51 -7.91 -4.32
C LEU A 246 -7.16 -9.29 -4.43
N ASN A 247 -7.27 -10.02 -3.31
CA ASN A 247 -7.87 -11.36 -3.24
C ASN A 247 -8.87 -11.53 -2.09
N GLN A 248 -9.08 -10.49 -1.29
CA GLN A 248 -10.03 -10.46 -0.19
C GLN A 248 -11.47 -10.58 -0.71
N TRP A 249 -12.31 -11.32 0.03
CA TRP A 249 -13.76 -11.47 -0.21
C TRP A 249 -14.17 -11.81 -1.67
N ALA A 250 -13.37 -12.67 -2.32
CA ALA A 250 -13.53 -13.12 -3.71
C ALA A 250 -13.23 -12.04 -4.76
N SER A 251 -12.00 -11.54 -4.76
CA SER A 251 -11.43 -10.87 -5.93
C SER A 251 -10.80 -11.89 -6.89
N PHE A 252 -10.90 -11.61 -8.19
CA PHE A 252 -10.86 -12.53 -9.36
C PHE A 252 -9.53 -13.29 -9.59
N SER A 253 -8.55 -13.20 -8.70
CA SER A 253 -7.21 -13.75 -8.99
C SER A 253 -7.04 -15.22 -8.61
N THR A 254 -6.87 -16.07 -9.62
CA THR A 254 -6.31 -17.43 -9.52
C THR A 254 -4.78 -17.43 -9.39
N THR A 255 -4.12 -16.26 -9.33
CA THR A 255 -2.67 -16.16 -9.16
C THR A 255 -2.28 -15.01 -8.23
N GLN A 256 -2.02 -15.37 -6.98
CA GLN A 256 -1.25 -14.66 -5.96
C GLN A 256 -0.38 -13.51 -6.49
N TYR A 257 -0.70 -12.26 -6.14
CA TYR A 257 0.20 -11.08 -6.16
C TYR A 257 1.04 -10.83 -7.43
N ASN A 258 0.71 -11.44 -8.56
CA ASN A 258 1.44 -11.23 -9.78
C ASN A 258 0.89 -9.96 -10.42
N MET A 259 1.62 -8.86 -10.24
CA MET A 259 1.59 -7.69 -11.14
C MET A 259 2.02 -8.17 -12.54
N ASP A 260 1.17 -8.93 -13.18
CA ASP A 260 1.34 -9.41 -14.53
C ASP A 260 1.29 -8.24 -15.51
N VAL A 261 1.50 -8.53 -16.79
CA VAL A 261 1.48 -7.50 -17.84
C VAL A 261 0.16 -6.72 -17.87
N PHE A 262 -0.94 -7.32 -17.37
CA PHE A 262 -2.30 -6.82 -17.48
C PHE A 262 -2.64 -5.82 -16.37
N SER A 263 -2.47 -6.22 -15.11
CA SER A 263 -2.67 -5.33 -13.95
C SER A 263 -1.78 -4.09 -13.99
N ARG A 264 -0.58 -4.20 -14.58
CA ARG A 264 0.35 -3.07 -14.76
C ARG A 264 -0.25 -1.86 -15.49
N GLU A 265 -1.14 -2.09 -16.45
CA GLU A 265 -1.78 -0.99 -17.18
C GLU A 265 -2.76 -0.19 -16.30
N TYR A 266 -3.39 -0.85 -15.33
CA TYR A 266 -4.37 -0.25 -14.42
C TYR A 266 -3.77 0.23 -13.11
N CYS A 267 -2.71 -0.41 -12.64
CA CYS A 267 -2.02 -0.08 -11.40
C CYS A 267 -0.86 0.91 -11.57
N CYS A 268 -0.35 1.05 -12.79
CA CYS A 268 0.73 1.96 -13.14
C CYS A 268 1.96 1.88 -12.22
N PRO A 269 2.57 0.70 -12.05
CA PRO A 269 3.79 0.59 -11.26
C PRO A 269 4.95 1.31 -11.95
N THR A 270 5.60 2.17 -11.19
CA THR A 270 6.74 2.96 -11.65
C THR A 270 7.99 2.55 -10.85
N PRO A 271 9.00 1.90 -11.47
CA PRO A 271 9.05 1.34 -12.82
C PRO A 271 8.21 0.06 -13.00
N PRO A 272 7.94 -0.41 -14.25
CA PRO A 272 8.45 0.08 -15.54
C PRO A 272 7.49 0.98 -16.33
N VAL A 273 6.27 1.24 -15.85
CA VAL A 273 5.35 2.18 -16.49
C VAL A 273 5.78 3.59 -16.09
N SER A 274 5.96 4.49 -17.06
CA SER A 274 6.23 5.90 -16.72
C SER A 274 4.92 6.62 -16.39
N PRO A 275 4.94 7.72 -15.62
CA PRO A 275 3.74 8.53 -15.37
C PRO A 275 3.06 8.98 -16.67
N ALA A 276 3.84 9.35 -17.69
CA ALA A 276 3.32 9.72 -19.00
C ALA A 276 2.66 8.54 -19.73
N ALA A 277 3.23 7.34 -19.64
CA ALA A 277 2.63 6.15 -20.24
C ALA A 277 1.34 5.74 -19.51
N CYS A 278 1.29 5.83 -18.18
CA CYS A 278 0.08 5.55 -17.41
C CYS A 278 -1.06 6.54 -17.77
N ARG A 279 -0.76 7.84 -17.84
CA ARG A 279 -1.74 8.87 -18.27
C ARG A 279 -2.31 8.65 -19.65
N ALA A 280 -1.54 8.00 -20.53
CA ALA A 280 -1.96 7.64 -21.87
C ALA A 280 -2.57 6.23 -21.97
N GLY A 281 -2.55 5.45 -20.88
CA GLY A 281 -3.01 4.07 -20.82
C GLY A 281 -4.52 3.92 -20.63
N SER A 282 -5.00 2.67 -20.63
CA SER A 282 -6.45 2.38 -20.59
C SER A 282 -7.12 2.78 -19.27
N VAL A 283 -6.38 2.85 -18.16
CA VAL A 283 -6.96 3.17 -16.84
C VAL A 283 -7.76 4.48 -16.82
N LYS A 284 -7.27 5.50 -17.54
CA LYS A 284 -7.94 6.80 -17.67
C LYS A 284 -9.36 6.69 -18.25
N TRP A 285 -9.58 5.70 -19.11
CA TRP A 285 -10.84 5.50 -19.82
C TRP A 285 -11.74 4.45 -19.16
N SER A 286 -11.33 3.91 -18.01
CA SER A 286 -12.16 2.98 -17.24
C SER A 286 -13.47 3.64 -16.80
N LYS A 287 -14.52 2.83 -16.70
CA LYS A 287 -15.82 3.31 -16.18
C LYS A 287 -15.68 3.78 -14.74
N TYR A 288 -14.77 3.18 -13.97
CA TYR A 288 -14.42 3.62 -12.62
C TYR A 288 -13.91 5.06 -12.59
N VAL A 289 -12.88 5.40 -13.36
CA VAL A 289 -12.32 6.77 -13.38
C VAL A 289 -13.38 7.77 -13.86
N GLY A 290 -14.15 7.42 -14.89
CA GLY A 290 -15.28 8.26 -15.33
C GLY A 290 -16.33 8.50 -14.23
N ALA A 291 -16.65 7.48 -13.44
CA ALA A 291 -17.57 7.58 -12.31
C ALA A 291 -17.00 8.45 -11.18
N ILE A 292 -15.72 8.30 -10.85
CA ILE A 292 -15.03 9.14 -9.86
C ILE A 292 -15.05 10.61 -10.28
N HIS A 293 -14.65 10.93 -11.51
CA HIS A 293 -14.65 12.32 -12.01
C HIS A 293 -16.05 12.93 -12.06
N HIS A 294 -17.09 12.10 -12.22
CA HIS A 294 -18.46 12.54 -12.16
C HIS A 294 -18.92 12.84 -10.72
N MET A 295 -18.72 11.90 -9.80
CA MET A 295 -19.19 12.00 -8.41
C MET A 295 -18.35 12.97 -7.60
N CYS A 296 -17.02 12.88 -7.73
CA CYS A 296 -16.06 13.71 -7.04
C CYS A 296 -15.07 14.39 -8.02
N PRO A 297 -15.48 15.51 -8.64
CA PRO A 297 -14.59 16.28 -9.50
C PRO A 297 -13.36 16.77 -8.72
N GLY A 298 -12.18 16.58 -9.31
CA GLY A 298 -10.93 17.08 -8.75
C GLY A 298 -10.23 16.14 -7.77
N VAL A 299 -10.70 14.90 -7.57
CA VAL A 299 -9.90 13.85 -6.92
C VAL A 299 -9.35 12.88 -7.97
N TYR A 300 -8.13 12.39 -7.74
CA TYR A 300 -7.56 11.30 -8.52
C TYR A 300 -8.20 9.93 -8.22
N GLY A 301 -8.59 9.23 -9.29
CA GLY A 301 -9.10 7.84 -9.26
C GLY A 301 -8.05 6.79 -9.61
N TYR A 302 -6.82 7.18 -9.99
CA TYR A 302 -5.69 6.28 -10.23
C TYR A 302 -4.35 7.01 -10.01
N SER A 303 -3.23 6.27 -9.96
CA SER A 303 -1.90 6.75 -9.51
C SER A 303 -1.33 7.99 -10.24
N TYR A 304 -1.82 8.33 -11.42
CA TYR A 304 -1.36 9.48 -12.22
C TYR A 304 -2.52 10.21 -12.90
N ASP A 305 -3.66 10.28 -12.22
CA ASP A 305 -4.81 11.06 -12.67
C ASP A 305 -4.51 12.57 -12.71
N ASP A 306 -5.38 13.35 -13.36
CA ASP A 306 -5.28 14.81 -13.45
C ASP A 306 -6.03 15.57 -12.33
N GLY A 307 -6.59 14.84 -11.36
CA GLY A 307 -7.15 15.40 -10.12
C GLY A 307 -6.10 15.78 -9.08
N MET A 308 -6.57 16.30 -7.94
CA MET A 308 -5.77 16.51 -6.74
C MET A 308 -5.27 15.15 -6.22
N GLY A 309 -4.03 14.83 -6.59
CA GLY A 309 -3.28 13.69 -6.07
C GLY A 309 -2.37 14.10 -4.92
N LEU A 310 -1.12 13.67 -5.00
CA LEU A 310 -0.08 14.04 -4.04
C LEU A 310 0.16 15.55 -4.05
N VAL A 311 -0.07 16.19 -2.92
CA VAL A 311 0.26 17.61 -2.71
C VAL A 311 1.35 17.74 -1.64
N THR A 312 2.15 18.78 -1.77
CA THR A 312 3.20 19.09 -0.79
C THR A 312 2.78 20.33 -0.02
N CYS A 313 2.85 20.31 1.30
CA CYS A 313 2.41 21.41 2.17
C CYS A 313 3.51 21.79 3.15
N GLN A 314 3.51 23.04 3.62
CA GLN A 314 4.36 23.41 4.77
C GLN A 314 3.92 22.62 6.00
N ALA A 315 4.86 22.19 6.86
CA ALA A 315 4.58 21.47 8.11
C ALA A 315 3.72 22.25 9.13
N THR A 316 3.41 23.52 8.88
CA THR A 316 2.45 24.33 9.65
C THR A 316 1.01 24.21 9.14
N SER A 317 0.78 23.44 8.08
CA SER A 317 -0.55 23.26 7.49
C SER A 317 -1.43 22.36 8.34
N THR A 318 -2.74 22.52 8.21
CA THR A 318 -3.78 21.72 8.88
C THR A 318 -4.70 21.09 7.85
N TYR A 319 -5.09 19.85 8.08
CA TYR A 319 -5.89 19.03 7.20
C TYR A 319 -7.21 18.67 7.89
N PHE A 320 -8.31 18.90 7.19
CA PHE A 320 -9.65 18.56 7.67
C PHE A 320 -10.23 17.47 6.77
N PHE A 321 -10.44 16.29 7.34
CA PHE A 321 -11.05 15.16 6.67
C PHE A 321 -12.44 14.91 7.25
N THR A 322 -13.46 15.34 6.54
CA THR A 322 -14.85 15.11 6.93
C THR A 322 -15.35 13.83 6.28
N VAL A 323 -15.64 12.83 7.10
CA VAL A 323 -16.19 11.54 6.66
C VAL A 323 -17.70 11.67 6.47
N GLY A 324 -18.19 11.32 5.28
CA GLY A 324 -19.62 11.23 4.99
C GLY A 324 -20.18 9.84 5.29
N CYS A 325 -21.51 9.72 5.25
CA CYS A 325 -22.17 8.47 5.60
C CYS A 325 -22.22 7.48 4.44
N PRO A 326 -22.12 6.17 4.74
CA PRO A 326 -22.43 5.14 3.77
C PRO A 326 -23.83 5.33 3.16
N SER A 327 -24.00 5.06 1.85
CA SER A 327 -25.29 5.15 1.16
C SER A 327 -26.34 4.23 1.79
N SER A 328 -27.63 4.59 1.72
CA SER A 328 -28.73 3.89 2.41
C SER A 328 -29.01 2.44 1.94
N GLY A 329 -28.23 1.90 1.00
CA GLY A 329 -28.22 0.47 0.61
C GLY A 329 -26.96 -0.30 1.06
N THR A 330 -26.05 0.35 1.78
CA THR A 330 -24.80 -0.26 2.23
C THR A 330 -24.97 -1.12 3.46
N ALA A 331 -24.05 -2.06 3.61
CA ALA A 331 -24.01 -3.00 4.71
C ALA A 331 -23.95 -2.31 6.10
N ALA A 332 -23.39 -1.09 6.19
CA ALA A 332 -23.31 -0.31 7.42
C ALA A 332 -24.67 0.18 7.94
N SER A 333 -25.61 0.54 7.05
CA SER A 333 -26.98 0.93 7.44
C SER A 333 -27.84 -0.25 7.88
N ALA A 334 -27.47 -1.48 7.48
CA ALA A 334 -28.06 -2.69 8.02
C ALA A 334 -27.44 -2.98 9.39
N GLN A 335 -28.09 -2.51 10.47
CA GLN A 335 -27.62 -2.70 11.84
C GLN A 335 -27.10 -4.13 12.06
N VAL A 336 -25.83 -4.25 12.47
CA VAL A 336 -25.34 -5.48 13.10
C VAL A 336 -26.28 -5.74 14.28
N PRO A 337 -26.96 -6.90 14.35
CA PRO A 337 -27.83 -7.18 15.48
C PRO A 337 -27.00 -7.05 16.74
N LYS A 338 -27.33 -6.06 17.58
CA LYS A 338 -26.74 -5.92 18.90
C LYS A 338 -26.85 -7.28 19.56
N ALA A 339 -25.72 -7.87 19.94
CA ALA A 339 -25.74 -9.01 20.83
C ALA A 339 -26.56 -8.57 22.05
N ASN A 340 -27.77 -9.13 22.19
CA ASN A 340 -28.68 -8.74 23.26
C ASN A 340 -27.97 -8.99 24.59
N SER A 341 -27.56 -7.92 25.25
CA SER A 341 -27.20 -8.01 26.66
C SER A 341 -28.47 -8.38 27.43
N THR A 342 -28.46 -9.60 27.97
CA THR A 342 -29.26 -10.03 29.12
C THR A 342 -30.72 -9.58 29.16
N LYS A 343 -31.61 -10.34 28.47
CA LYS A 343 -32.89 -10.67 29.09
C LYS A 343 -32.71 -11.91 29.95
N ARG A 344 -32.59 -11.68 31.26
CA ARG A 344 -32.75 -12.71 32.30
C ARG A 344 -34.18 -13.28 32.14
N HIS A 345 -34.33 -14.35 31.38
CA HIS A 345 -35.58 -15.12 31.37
C HIS A 345 -35.64 -15.88 32.69
N GLN A 346 -36.64 -15.54 33.51
CA GLN A 346 -37.06 -16.37 34.62
C GLN A 346 -37.50 -17.73 34.06
N ILE A 347 -36.85 -18.78 34.53
CA ILE A 347 -37.24 -20.16 34.28
C ILE A 347 -38.55 -20.39 35.03
N HIS A 348 -39.67 -20.44 34.31
CA HIS A 348 -40.87 -21.09 34.81
C HIS A 348 -40.83 -22.56 34.40
N ASP A 349 -40.78 -23.39 35.44
CA ASP A 349 -41.18 -24.79 35.59
C ASP A 349 -41.36 -25.67 34.33
N LEU A 350 -40.44 -26.63 34.18
CA LEU A 350 -40.69 -27.90 33.48
C LEU A 350 -40.67 -29.05 34.50
N PRO A 351 -41.55 -30.07 34.38
CA PRO A 351 -41.84 -31.00 35.47
C PRO A 351 -40.68 -31.92 35.86
N ARG A 352 -40.54 -32.12 37.17
CA ARG A 352 -39.53 -32.87 37.92
C ARG A 352 -39.58 -34.40 37.72
N ALA A 353 -39.63 -34.89 36.47
CA ALA A 353 -39.72 -36.33 36.20
C ALA A 353 -38.74 -36.88 35.14
N HIS A 354 -37.88 -36.05 34.53
CA HIS A 354 -36.94 -36.52 33.49
C HIS A 354 -35.44 -36.42 33.85
N VAL A 355 -35.09 -35.80 34.97
CA VAL A 355 -33.67 -35.64 35.40
C VAL A 355 -33.19 -36.78 36.32
N GLU A 356 -34.09 -37.55 36.94
CA GLU A 356 -33.69 -38.63 37.86
C GLU A 356 -33.30 -39.95 37.18
N LYS A 357 -33.57 -40.11 35.87
CA LYS A 357 -33.21 -41.34 35.15
C LYS A 357 -31.76 -41.34 34.61
N THR A 358 -31.20 -40.17 34.34
CA THR A 358 -29.88 -40.03 33.69
C THR A 358 -28.71 -40.04 34.69
N ILE A 359 -28.96 -39.74 35.98
CA ILE A 359 -27.92 -39.80 37.03
C ILE A 359 -27.69 -41.24 37.53
N ARG A 360 -28.71 -42.12 37.49
CA ARG A 360 -28.60 -43.52 37.93
C ARG A 360 -27.77 -44.43 37.00
N GLN A 361 -27.49 -44.01 35.76
CA GLN A 361 -26.72 -44.82 34.81
C GLN A 361 -25.20 -44.55 34.85
N ARG A 362 -24.76 -43.42 35.41
CA ARG A 362 -23.32 -43.09 35.58
C ARG A 362 -22.72 -43.52 36.93
N GLN A 363 -23.54 -43.87 37.94
CA GLN A 363 -23.05 -44.35 39.24
C GLN A 363 -22.95 -45.89 39.36
N ARG A 364 -23.27 -46.66 38.31
CA ARG A 364 -23.13 -48.13 38.29
C ARG A 364 -21.85 -48.65 37.61
N LEU A 365 -20.95 -47.77 37.12
CA LEU A 365 -19.71 -48.17 36.45
C LEU A 365 -18.42 -47.86 37.24
N SER A 366 -18.51 -47.35 38.47
CA SER A 366 -17.35 -47.03 39.32
C SER A 366 -17.25 -47.87 40.60
N ALA A 367 -17.83 -49.07 40.64
CA ALA A 367 -17.86 -49.93 41.84
C ALA A 367 -17.45 -51.39 41.56
N THR A 368 -16.19 -51.61 41.18
CA THR A 368 -15.38 -52.83 41.38
C THR A 368 -13.92 -52.38 41.16
N LYS A 369 -12.95 -52.40 42.09
CA LYS A 369 -12.51 -53.37 43.10
C LYS A 369 -11.66 -52.66 44.18
N LYS A 370 -11.52 -53.34 45.32
CA LYS A 370 -11.16 -52.94 46.70
C LYS A 370 -9.63 -52.87 46.99
N PRO A 371 -9.16 -52.15 48.06
CA PRO A 371 -7.75 -52.11 48.51
C PRO A 371 -7.46 -52.97 49.76
N SER A 372 -6.17 -53.15 50.12
CA SER A 372 -5.69 -53.75 51.37
C SER A 372 -4.35 -53.14 51.84
N SER A 373 -4.40 -52.52 53.05
CA SER A 373 -3.44 -52.48 54.20
C SER A 373 -1.93 -52.20 53.99
N SER A 374 -1.15 -51.53 54.85
CA SER A 374 -1.30 -50.87 56.17
C SER A 374 0.07 -50.23 56.54
N GLU A 375 0.06 -49.14 57.36
CA GLU A 375 1.11 -48.64 58.31
C GLU A 375 2.51 -48.26 57.74
N GLU A 376 3.34 -47.30 58.20
CA GLU A 376 3.49 -46.42 59.38
C GLU A 376 4.55 -45.31 59.09
N LYS A 377 4.46 -44.15 59.77
CA LYS A 377 5.49 -43.18 60.28
C LYS A 377 6.54 -42.41 59.42
N LEU A 378 6.67 -41.12 59.80
CA LEU A 378 7.72 -40.07 59.65
C LEU A 378 9.14 -40.49 60.16
N PRO A 379 10.24 -39.67 60.14
CA PRO A 379 10.61 -38.38 59.47
C PRO A 379 12.10 -38.32 58.93
N GLU A 380 12.57 -37.12 58.51
CA GLU A 380 13.99 -36.62 58.58
C GLU A 380 15.05 -37.34 57.68
N GLU A 381 16.16 -36.80 57.17
CA GLU A 381 16.97 -35.57 57.33
C GLU A 381 18.08 -35.55 56.22
N ARG A 382 18.53 -34.34 55.83
CA ARG A 382 19.83 -33.88 55.25
C ARG A 382 20.57 -34.55 54.06
N THR A 383 21.00 -33.63 53.17
CA THR A 383 22.33 -33.43 52.53
C THR A 383 22.95 -34.56 51.69
N ASN A 384 23.16 -34.34 50.39
CA ASN A 384 24.31 -33.63 49.78
C ASN A 384 24.45 -33.95 48.28
N LEU A 385 24.84 -32.91 47.54
CA LEU A 385 25.52 -32.82 46.24
C LEU A 385 25.99 -34.11 45.52
N SER A 386 25.60 -34.23 44.23
CA SER A 386 26.50 -34.55 43.10
C SER A 386 25.82 -34.29 41.73
N GLU A 387 26.66 -33.94 40.75
CA GLU A 387 26.50 -33.51 39.34
C GLU A 387 25.43 -34.13 38.41
N PRO A 388 25.17 -33.50 37.24
CA PRO A 388 24.03 -33.79 36.37
C PRO A 388 24.28 -34.93 35.38
N GLU A 389 23.35 -35.88 35.35
CA GLU A 389 23.36 -37.00 34.39
C GLU A 389 22.50 -36.68 33.16
N LYS A 390 23.19 -36.34 32.06
CA LYS A 390 23.00 -36.78 30.67
C LYS A 390 21.59 -37.22 30.20
N LEU A 391 20.96 -36.39 29.37
CA LEU A 391 19.87 -36.79 28.46
C LEU A 391 20.46 -37.48 27.19
N PRO A 392 19.88 -38.59 26.69
CA PRO A 392 20.32 -39.22 25.44
C PRO A 392 19.68 -38.60 24.19
N GLU A 393 20.52 -38.39 23.18
CA GLU A 393 20.21 -37.96 21.81
C GLU A 393 19.47 -39.06 21.00
N LEU A 394 18.55 -38.64 20.12
CA LEU A 394 17.90 -39.48 19.11
C LEU A 394 18.64 -39.38 17.75
N PRO A 395 18.56 -40.40 16.88
CA PRO A 395 19.68 -40.78 16.02
C PRO A 395 19.73 -40.11 14.64
N VAL A 396 20.96 -39.83 14.22
CA VAL A 396 21.39 -39.49 12.86
C VAL A 396 21.50 -40.77 12.03
N GLU A 397 20.72 -40.89 10.95
CA GLU A 397 20.92 -41.95 9.95
C GLU A 397 21.98 -41.55 8.91
N LYS A 398 22.91 -42.49 8.70
CA LYS A 398 24.11 -42.36 7.87
C LYS A 398 23.80 -42.70 6.41
N LYS A 399 24.25 -41.82 5.51
CA LYS A 399 24.41 -42.09 4.07
C LYS A 399 25.32 -43.30 3.82
N LYS A 400 24.86 -44.25 3.01
CA LYS A 400 25.69 -45.22 2.29
C LYS A 400 25.53 -45.01 0.78
N LYS A 401 26.65 -45.16 0.08
CA LYS A 401 26.91 -44.82 -1.31
C LYS A 401 26.91 -46.12 -2.15
N SER A 402 26.10 -46.18 -3.20
CA SER A 402 26.20 -47.12 -4.34
C SER A 402 25.36 -46.51 -5.47
N SER A 403 25.95 -45.91 -6.51
CA SER A 403 26.38 -46.55 -7.76
C SER A 403 25.28 -47.40 -8.42
N GLU A 404 24.38 -46.76 -9.15
CA GLU A 404 23.81 -47.28 -10.40
C GLU A 404 23.03 -46.16 -11.10
N THR A 405 23.67 -45.59 -12.11
CA THR A 405 23.04 -44.83 -13.18
C THR A 405 22.34 -45.81 -14.12
N SER A 406 21.03 -45.69 -14.30
CA SER A 406 20.34 -45.72 -15.61
C SER A 406 18.87 -46.06 -15.44
N SER A 407 18.00 -45.14 -15.83
CA SER A 407 16.78 -45.38 -16.64
C SER A 407 15.81 -44.20 -16.62
N GLU A 408 15.93 -43.26 -15.68
CA GLU A 408 15.00 -42.11 -15.60
C GLU A 408 15.58 -40.79 -16.12
N GLU A 409 16.90 -40.59 -16.13
CA GLU A 409 17.54 -39.43 -16.79
C GLU A 409 17.46 -39.48 -18.32
N LYS A 410 17.18 -40.64 -18.92
CA LYS A 410 16.97 -40.78 -20.38
C LYS A 410 15.55 -40.47 -20.84
N ALA A 411 14.58 -40.38 -19.94
CA ALA A 411 13.20 -40.04 -20.30
C ALA A 411 12.95 -38.53 -20.31
N LEU A 412 13.77 -37.74 -19.61
CA LEU A 412 13.65 -36.28 -19.57
C LEU A 412 14.46 -35.57 -20.67
N GLU A 413 15.54 -36.17 -21.18
CA GLU A 413 16.28 -35.61 -22.33
C GLU A 413 15.67 -35.96 -23.70
N GLN A 414 14.85 -37.01 -23.82
CA GLN A 414 14.20 -37.36 -25.09
C GLN A 414 12.90 -36.57 -25.37
N GLY A 415 12.35 -35.87 -24.38
CA GLY A 415 11.21 -34.96 -24.55
C GLY A 415 11.58 -33.57 -25.09
N LEU A 416 12.87 -33.18 -25.02
CA LEU A 416 13.35 -31.88 -25.50
C LEU A 416 13.92 -31.90 -26.92
N SER A 417 13.77 -33.01 -27.66
CA SER A 417 14.36 -33.16 -29.02
C SER A 417 13.36 -33.01 -30.18
N GLN A 418 12.07 -32.74 -29.94
CA GLN A 418 11.08 -32.68 -31.04
C GLN A 418 10.15 -31.46 -31.08
N GLN A 419 10.57 -30.32 -30.55
CA GLN A 419 10.02 -29.02 -30.98
C GLN A 419 11.15 -28.06 -31.36
N LYS A 420 11.22 -27.79 -32.65
CA LYS A 420 12.10 -26.79 -33.28
C LYS A 420 11.78 -25.41 -32.70
N LEU A 421 12.53 -24.98 -31.69
CA LEU A 421 12.60 -23.58 -31.29
C LEU A 421 13.30 -22.82 -32.43
N PRO A 422 12.76 -21.70 -32.95
CA PRO A 422 13.45 -20.95 -33.98
C PRO A 422 14.74 -20.37 -33.37
N GLU A 423 15.89 -20.82 -33.86
CA GLU A 423 17.16 -20.16 -33.62
C GLU A 423 17.03 -18.69 -34.05
N LEU A 424 17.18 -17.79 -33.09
CA LEU A 424 17.21 -16.35 -33.30
C LEU A 424 18.36 -16.06 -34.29
N PRO A 425 18.08 -15.49 -35.48
CA PRO A 425 19.13 -15.20 -36.43
C PRO A 425 19.97 -14.08 -35.85
N ASP A 426 21.26 -14.38 -35.72
CA ASP A 426 22.38 -13.47 -35.48
C ASP A 426 21.99 -12.14 -34.81
N LYS A 427 22.22 -12.08 -33.50
CA LYS A 427 21.99 -10.89 -32.66
C LYS A 427 22.62 -9.63 -33.29
N GLU A 428 23.72 -9.77 -34.02
CA GLU A 428 24.34 -8.65 -34.75
C GLU A 428 23.50 -8.22 -35.96
N ALA A 429 22.93 -9.15 -36.72
CA ALA A 429 22.00 -8.83 -37.82
C ALA A 429 20.72 -8.15 -37.33
N TYR A 430 20.19 -8.57 -36.17
CA TYR A 430 19.02 -7.92 -35.55
C TYR A 430 19.34 -6.50 -35.07
N LEU A 431 20.48 -6.30 -34.39
CA LEU A 431 20.94 -4.99 -33.96
C LEU A 431 21.25 -4.07 -35.15
N GLN A 432 21.81 -4.62 -36.22
CA GLN A 432 22.08 -3.86 -37.45
C GLN A 432 20.78 -3.42 -38.13
N LYS A 433 19.76 -4.29 -38.17
CA LYS A 433 18.43 -3.95 -38.71
C LYS A 433 17.73 -2.87 -37.89
N LEU A 434 17.88 -2.88 -36.57
CA LEU A 434 17.39 -1.84 -35.66
C LEU A 434 18.11 -0.51 -35.89
N LYS A 435 19.44 -0.52 -36.02
CA LYS A 435 20.25 0.66 -36.36
C LYS A 435 19.81 1.26 -37.69
N ASP A 436 19.64 0.44 -38.73
CA ASP A 436 19.20 0.91 -40.05
C ASP A 436 17.79 1.49 -40.04
N MET A 437 16.86 0.89 -39.27
CA MET A 437 15.52 1.43 -39.07
C MET A 437 15.54 2.80 -38.38
N MET A 438 16.37 2.97 -37.35
CA MET A 438 16.51 4.25 -36.65
C MET A 438 17.15 5.31 -37.55
N LEU A 439 18.20 4.95 -38.31
CA LEU A 439 18.85 5.85 -39.26
C LEU A 439 17.88 6.32 -40.36
N LYS A 440 17.00 5.42 -40.83
CA LYS A 440 15.98 5.72 -41.84
C LYS A 440 14.90 6.67 -41.29
N LYS A 441 14.51 6.53 -40.02
CA LYS A 441 13.60 7.46 -39.33
C LYS A 441 14.25 8.84 -39.10
N LEU A 442 15.53 8.89 -38.74
CA LEU A 442 16.28 10.13 -38.53
C LEU A 442 16.51 10.91 -39.83
N LYS A 443 16.87 10.23 -40.92
CA LYS A 443 16.96 10.83 -42.27
C LYS A 443 15.62 11.40 -42.74
N LYS A 444 14.50 10.72 -42.46
CA LYS A 444 13.15 11.18 -42.82
C LYS A 444 12.73 12.45 -42.07
N ARG A 445 13.35 12.75 -40.93
CA ARG A 445 13.06 13.93 -40.10
C ARG A 445 14.06 15.10 -40.29
N LYS A 446 15.00 15.02 -41.25
CA LYS A 446 16.08 16.00 -41.48
C LYS A 446 16.95 16.31 -40.24
N LEU A 447 16.99 15.43 -39.25
CA LEU A 447 17.73 15.60 -37.98
C LEU A 447 19.18 15.09 -38.06
N TRP A 448 19.81 15.14 -39.23
CA TRP A 448 21.10 14.47 -39.46
C TRP A 448 22.30 15.20 -38.84
N GLU A 449 22.14 16.45 -38.41
CA GLU A 449 23.24 17.28 -37.87
C GLU A 449 23.51 17.06 -36.38
N THR A 450 22.66 16.33 -35.64
CA THR A 450 22.82 16.10 -34.18
C THR A 450 23.22 14.68 -33.81
N VAL A 451 23.69 13.88 -34.77
CA VAL A 451 23.88 12.42 -34.62
C VAL A 451 25.15 11.97 -33.86
N PRO A 452 26.26 12.73 -33.73
CA PRO A 452 27.44 12.20 -33.04
C PRO A 452 27.26 11.93 -31.53
N GLU A 453 26.35 12.62 -30.83
CA GLU A 453 26.21 12.50 -29.36
C GLU A 453 25.18 11.45 -28.89
N LEU A 454 24.35 10.91 -29.79
CA LEU A 454 23.29 9.94 -29.46
C LEU A 454 23.70 8.47 -29.71
N LEU A 455 24.91 8.24 -30.23
CA LEU A 455 25.41 6.92 -30.64
C LEU A 455 26.59 6.38 -29.80
N GLN A 456 27.11 7.16 -28.84
CA GLN A 456 27.84 6.64 -27.68
C GLN A 456 26.84 6.24 -26.60
#